data_AF-A0A5P2DUG0-F1
#
_entry.id   AF-A0A5P2DUG0-F1
#
_cell.length_a   1.000
_cell.length_b   1.000
_cell.length_c   1.000
_cell.angle_alpha   90.00
_cell.angle_beta   90.00
_cell.angle_gamma   90.00
#
_symmetry.space_group_name_H-M   'P 1'
#
loop_
_entity.id
_entity.type
_entity.pdbx_description
1 polymer ?
#
loop_
_entity_poly.entity_id
_entity_poly.type
_entity_poly.pdbx_seq_one_letter_code
_entity_poly.pdbx_strand_id
1 'polypeptide(L)'
;MNWLVTLAGASLVLLVLRDVFHTLWHPTRHGGLSRLVMTTLWRLASFLPLRRRASGLAGPLAMVVVVAVWALAAVLGWTLIYWPYMPQAFTYAPGLHPADHAGFEDALYVSLVHISTLGLGDIAPADGWLRILAPMEAIVGFALLSATVAWTLGIYPALARRRALALRLSHLDRTHPTTEQIDADAGAAILDGLAGAVSVVSVDFQQYAESYYFHDGDDRTSLARQITCAVNLADRAAGARHPDVRLSAAVLRAALDDLAAILDERFLHTHGSAREVFEAFSHDHGRHTGAGT
;
A
#
# COMPACT_ATOMS: atom_id res chain seq x y z
N MET A 1 26.07 -25.96 -14.23
CA MET A 1 25.97 -24.98 -13.13
C MET A 1 25.24 -23.72 -13.57
N ASN A 2 25.54 -23.20 -14.76
CA ASN A 2 24.96 -22.00 -15.35
C ASN A 2 23.42 -21.98 -15.38
N TRP A 3 22.79 -23.12 -15.73
CA TRP A 3 21.32 -23.23 -15.79
C TRP A 3 20.63 -23.03 -14.43
N LEU A 4 21.27 -23.41 -13.31
CA LEU A 4 20.69 -23.23 -11.96
C LEU A 4 20.64 -21.74 -11.60
N VAL A 5 21.69 -21.00 -11.95
CA VAL A 5 21.78 -19.55 -11.71
C VAL A 5 20.75 -18.81 -12.56
N THR A 6 20.64 -19.16 -13.85
CA THR A 6 19.61 -18.61 -14.73
C THR A 6 18.20 -18.90 -14.22
N LEU A 7 17.95 -20.12 -13.75
CA LEU A 7 16.64 -20.53 -13.22
C LEU A 7 16.31 -19.82 -11.90
N ALA A 8 17.30 -19.60 -11.04
CA ALA A 8 17.15 -18.78 -9.84
C ALA A 8 16.82 -17.32 -10.19
N GLY A 9 17.51 -16.74 -11.17
CA GLY A 9 17.24 -15.39 -11.68
C GLY A 9 15.83 -15.26 -12.27
N ALA A 10 15.44 -16.18 -13.15
CA ALA A 10 14.10 -16.23 -13.73
C ALA A 10 13.01 -16.40 -12.66
N SER A 11 13.24 -17.26 -11.66
CA SER A 11 12.33 -17.42 -10.53
C SER A 11 12.19 -16.11 -9.74
N LEU A 12 13.28 -15.38 -9.51
CA LEU A 12 13.26 -14.10 -8.83
C LEU A 12 12.46 -13.04 -9.63
N VAL A 13 12.67 -12.94 -10.94
CA VAL A 13 11.90 -12.04 -11.81
C VAL A 13 10.40 -12.39 -11.77
N LEU A 14 10.06 -13.68 -11.87
CA LEU A 14 8.67 -14.13 -11.80
C LEU A 14 8.03 -13.85 -10.43
N LEU A 15 8.79 -13.96 -9.34
CA LEU A 15 8.32 -13.59 -8.00
C LEU A 15 8.02 -12.10 -7.90
N VAL A 16 8.89 -11.24 -8.45
CA VAL A 16 8.66 -9.78 -8.48
C VAL A 16 7.43 -9.45 -9.34
N LEU A 17 7.34 -9.99 -10.55
CA LEU A 17 6.18 -9.76 -11.43
C LEU A 17 4.87 -10.24 -10.79
N ARG A 18 4.89 -11.40 -10.14
CA ARG A 18 3.75 -11.92 -9.39
C ARG A 18 3.36 -10.99 -8.24
N ASP A 19 4.34 -10.48 -7.50
CA ASP A 19 4.10 -9.59 -6.37
C ASP A 19 3.52 -8.24 -6.83
N VAL A 20 4.07 -7.65 -7.89
CA VAL A 20 3.56 -6.44 -8.55
C VAL A 20 2.12 -6.68 -9.03
N PHE A 21 1.87 -7.79 -9.73
CA PHE A 21 0.53 -8.12 -10.22
C PHE A 21 -0.50 -8.26 -9.09
N HIS A 22 -0.13 -8.94 -8.00
CA HIS A 22 -1.03 -9.10 -6.87
C HIS A 22 -1.24 -7.80 -6.08
N THR A 23 -0.20 -6.99 -5.92
CA THR A 23 -0.28 -5.73 -5.17
C THR A 23 -1.09 -4.69 -5.94
N LEU A 24 -0.99 -4.65 -7.28
CA LEU A 24 -1.57 -3.57 -8.08
C LEU A 24 -2.84 -3.96 -8.84
N TRP A 25 -2.93 -5.20 -9.34
CA TRP A 25 -4.05 -5.64 -10.18
C TRP A 25 -4.99 -6.64 -9.50
N HIS A 26 -4.61 -7.26 -8.38
CA HIS A 26 -5.44 -8.28 -7.72
C HIS A 26 -5.66 -8.01 -6.21
N PRO A 27 -6.54 -7.06 -5.85
CA PRO A 27 -6.78 -6.63 -4.46
C PRO A 27 -7.15 -7.75 -3.48
N THR A 28 -7.73 -8.85 -3.96
CA THR A 28 -8.27 -9.95 -3.14
C THR A 28 -7.25 -11.03 -2.74
N ARG A 29 -6.02 -11.04 -3.29
CA ARG A 29 -4.95 -11.96 -2.88
C ARG A 29 -3.61 -11.24 -2.98
N HIS A 30 -3.00 -10.93 -1.85
CA HIS A 30 -1.80 -10.09 -1.82
C HIS A 30 -0.56 -10.91 -2.15
N GLY A 31 0.39 -10.28 -2.85
CA GLY A 31 1.73 -10.78 -3.00
C GLY A 31 2.42 -10.80 -1.63
N GLY A 32 3.11 -11.88 -1.30
CA GLY A 32 3.70 -12.06 0.02
C GLY A 32 4.85 -11.08 0.29
N LEU A 33 5.51 -10.57 -0.75
CA LEU A 33 6.75 -9.80 -0.63
C LEU A 33 6.47 -8.34 -0.28
N SER A 34 5.51 -7.68 -0.93
CA SER A 34 5.09 -6.31 -0.59
C SER A 34 4.55 -6.23 0.85
N ARG A 35 3.69 -7.19 1.25
CA ARG A 35 3.19 -7.30 2.63
C ARG A 35 4.32 -7.56 3.62
N LEU A 36 5.26 -8.45 3.31
CA LEU A 36 6.42 -8.71 4.18
C LEU A 36 7.25 -7.43 4.37
N VAL A 37 7.56 -6.72 3.28
CA VAL A 37 8.33 -5.47 3.34
C VAL A 37 7.57 -4.42 4.15
N MET A 38 6.28 -4.21 3.90
CA MET A 38 5.47 -3.22 4.60
C MET A 38 5.31 -3.54 6.09
N THR A 39 5.07 -4.81 6.44
CA THR A 39 4.97 -5.24 7.84
C THR A 39 6.32 -5.19 8.56
N THR A 40 7.41 -5.50 7.88
CA THR A 40 8.77 -5.40 8.42
C THR A 40 9.17 -3.95 8.63
N LEU A 41 8.88 -3.07 7.68
CA LEU A 41 9.05 -1.62 7.81
C LEU A 41 8.19 -1.06 8.94
N TRP A 42 6.93 -1.49 9.04
CA TRP A 42 6.04 -1.07 10.14
C TRP A 42 6.59 -1.48 11.50
N ARG A 43 7.03 -2.74 11.64
CA ARG A 43 7.70 -3.25 12.85
C ARG A 43 8.96 -2.46 13.15
N LEU A 44 9.87 -2.30 12.19
CA LEU A 44 11.10 -1.51 12.35
C LEU A 44 10.79 -0.06 12.74
N ALA A 45 9.83 0.59 12.07
CA ALA A 45 9.39 1.94 12.40
C ALA A 45 8.76 2.04 13.80
N SER A 46 8.13 0.98 14.30
CA SER A 46 7.65 0.89 15.69
C SER A 46 8.78 0.75 16.72
N PHE A 47 9.95 0.24 16.32
CA PHE A 47 11.15 0.16 17.16
C PHE A 47 12.01 1.43 17.13
N LEU A 48 11.97 2.20 16.04
CA LEU A 48 12.73 3.44 15.92
C LEU A 48 11.98 4.64 16.56
N PRO A 49 12.66 5.47 17.39
CA PRO A 49 12.07 6.65 18.03
C PRO A 49 11.76 7.80 17.05
N LEU A 50 11.94 7.62 15.73
CA LEU A 50 11.61 8.60 14.68
C LEU A 50 10.10 8.84 14.50
N ARG A 51 9.26 8.06 15.19
CA ARG A 51 7.79 8.15 15.20
C ARG A 51 7.25 9.55 15.53
N ARG A 52 8.03 10.41 16.21
CA ARG A 52 7.59 11.73 16.70
C ARG A 52 7.57 12.87 15.67
N ARG A 53 8.34 12.81 14.58
CA ARG A 53 8.48 13.93 13.61
C ARG A 53 8.16 13.57 12.16
N ALA A 54 8.09 12.28 11.83
CA ALA A 54 7.93 11.81 10.45
C ALA A 54 6.64 11.01 10.19
N SER A 55 5.63 11.08 11.08
CA SER A 55 4.41 10.26 10.98
C SER A 55 3.66 10.47 9.65
N GLY A 56 3.64 11.70 9.13
CA GLY A 56 3.04 12.01 7.81
C GLY A 56 3.84 11.49 6.60
N LEU A 57 5.12 11.13 6.77
CA LEU A 57 6.01 10.64 5.70
C LEU A 57 6.19 9.12 5.71
N ALA A 58 5.74 8.43 6.76
CA ALA A 58 5.93 6.98 6.91
C ALA A 58 5.29 6.18 5.76
N GLY A 59 4.09 6.57 5.33
CA GLY A 59 3.38 5.93 4.22
C GLY A 59 4.06 6.12 2.85
N PRO A 60 4.30 7.36 2.40
CA PRO A 60 5.02 7.61 1.15
C PRO A 60 6.43 7.00 1.13
N LEU A 61 7.16 7.03 2.25
CA LEU A 61 8.47 6.40 2.35
C LEU A 61 8.38 4.89 2.20
N ALA A 62 7.42 4.24 2.86
CA ALA A 62 7.25 2.80 2.77
C ALA A 62 6.87 2.37 1.34
N MET A 63 6.06 3.16 0.64
CA MET A 63 5.78 2.98 -0.78
C MET A 63 7.05 3.06 -1.64
N VAL A 64 7.91 4.06 -1.42
CA VAL A 64 9.21 4.18 -2.13
C VAL A 64 10.10 2.98 -1.85
N VAL A 65 10.15 2.48 -0.61
CA VAL A 65 10.95 1.30 -0.26
C VAL A 65 10.43 0.04 -0.95
N VAL A 66 9.11 -0.17 -1.02
CA VAL A 66 8.53 -1.32 -1.75
C VAL A 66 8.94 -1.28 -3.23
N VAL A 67 8.82 -0.12 -3.87
CA VAL A 67 9.23 0.07 -5.27
C VAL A 67 10.72 -0.19 -5.45
N ALA A 68 11.56 0.33 -4.55
CA ALA A 68 13.00 0.12 -4.59
C ALA A 68 13.36 -1.37 -4.44
N VAL A 69 12.67 -2.09 -3.54
CA VAL A 69 12.86 -3.55 -3.37
C VAL A 69 12.47 -4.30 -4.64
N TRP A 70 11.35 -3.95 -5.29
CA TRP A 70 10.97 -4.55 -6.57
C TRP A 70 12.00 -4.28 -7.67
N ALA A 71 12.45 -3.03 -7.80
CA ALA A 71 13.44 -2.66 -8.81
C ALA A 71 14.76 -3.40 -8.59
N LEU A 72 15.27 -3.42 -7.35
CA LEU A 72 16.50 -4.12 -7.00
C LEU A 72 16.38 -5.63 -7.21
N ALA A 73 15.27 -6.24 -6.80
CA ALA A 73 15.04 -7.68 -7.00
C ALA A 73 14.92 -8.04 -8.48
N ALA A 74 14.27 -7.20 -9.30
CA ALA A 74 14.20 -7.38 -10.74
C ALA A 74 15.60 -7.27 -11.38
N VAL A 75 16.37 -6.23 -11.02
CA VAL A 75 17.75 -6.05 -11.46
C VAL A 75 18.60 -7.27 -11.11
N LEU A 76 18.55 -7.74 -9.86
CA LEU A 76 19.27 -8.95 -9.46
C LEU A 76 18.81 -10.18 -10.24
N GLY A 77 17.50 -10.35 -10.46
CA GLY A 77 16.95 -11.46 -11.21
C GLY A 77 17.47 -11.52 -12.65
N TRP A 78 17.48 -10.40 -13.34
CA TRP A 78 18.03 -10.27 -14.69
C TRP A 78 19.56 -10.38 -14.73
N THR A 79 20.26 -9.82 -13.74
CA THR A 79 21.71 -9.99 -13.56
C THR A 79 22.08 -11.48 -13.50
N LEU A 80 21.35 -12.27 -12.70
CA LEU A 80 21.57 -13.72 -12.58
C LEU A 80 21.23 -14.48 -13.87
N ILE A 81 20.35 -13.95 -14.72
CA ILE A 81 20.05 -14.51 -16.03
C ILE A 81 21.21 -14.27 -17.00
N TYR A 82 21.84 -13.10 -16.98
CA TYR A 82 22.91 -12.74 -17.92
C TYR A 82 24.29 -13.24 -17.53
N TRP A 83 24.61 -13.19 -16.24
CA TRP A 83 25.94 -13.52 -15.72
C TRP A 83 26.52 -14.86 -16.22
N PRO A 84 25.76 -15.97 -16.29
CA PRO A 84 26.31 -17.26 -16.72
C PRO A 84 26.64 -17.38 -18.21
N TYR A 85 26.27 -16.38 -19.02
CA TYR A 85 26.48 -16.36 -20.48
C TYR A 85 27.51 -15.30 -20.91
N MET A 86 28.06 -14.53 -19.95
CA MET A 86 29.15 -13.62 -20.22
C MET A 86 30.50 -14.34 -20.22
N PRO A 87 31.44 -13.96 -21.12
CA PRO A 87 31.30 -12.95 -22.19
C PRO A 87 30.75 -13.52 -23.52
N GLN A 88 30.60 -14.84 -23.65
CA GLN A 88 30.48 -15.50 -24.97
C GLN A 88 29.20 -15.15 -25.73
N ALA A 89 28.11 -14.84 -25.03
CA ALA A 89 26.82 -14.53 -25.64
C ALA A 89 26.60 -13.01 -25.87
N PHE A 90 27.61 -12.19 -25.61
CA PHE A 90 27.56 -10.73 -25.67
C PHE A 90 28.63 -10.17 -26.62
N THR A 91 28.32 -9.04 -27.24
CA THR A 91 29.25 -8.22 -28.03
C THR A 91 29.60 -6.96 -27.26
N TYR A 92 30.86 -6.56 -27.36
CA TYR A 92 31.43 -5.42 -26.64
C TYR A 92 31.82 -4.33 -27.63
N ALA A 93 31.60 -3.07 -27.25
CA ALA A 93 31.99 -1.94 -28.06
C ALA A 93 33.52 -1.83 -28.22
N PRO A 94 34.02 -1.20 -29.29
CA PRO A 94 35.45 -1.03 -29.52
C PRO A 94 36.13 -0.35 -28.33
N GLY A 95 37.19 -0.98 -27.79
CA GLY A 95 37.93 -0.49 -26.62
C GLY A 95 37.58 -1.19 -25.30
N LEU A 96 36.51 -1.99 -25.25
CA LEU A 96 36.23 -2.90 -24.13
C LEU A 96 36.84 -4.26 -24.41
N HIS A 97 37.54 -4.81 -23.42
CA HIS A 97 38.16 -6.13 -23.52
C HIS A 97 37.25 -7.18 -22.85
N PRO A 98 36.70 -8.15 -23.60
CA PRO A 98 35.74 -9.12 -23.03
C PRO A 98 36.27 -9.93 -21.85
N ALA A 99 37.59 -10.13 -21.76
CA ALA A 99 38.23 -10.84 -20.65
C ALA A 99 38.19 -10.05 -19.33
N ASP A 100 38.14 -8.72 -19.41
CA ASP A 100 38.11 -7.82 -18.26
C ASP A 100 36.66 -7.44 -17.87
N HIS A 101 35.68 -7.79 -18.72
CA HIS A 101 34.26 -7.43 -18.60
C HIS A 101 33.32 -8.65 -18.66
N ALA A 102 33.67 -9.70 -17.93
CA ALA A 102 32.90 -10.94 -17.82
C ALA A 102 32.37 -11.18 -16.39
N GLY A 103 32.44 -10.17 -15.54
CA GLY A 103 32.12 -10.27 -14.12
C GLY A 103 30.62 -10.22 -13.82
N PHE A 104 30.30 -10.33 -12.53
CA PHE A 104 28.93 -10.12 -12.04
C PHE A 104 28.53 -8.64 -12.18
N GLU A 105 29.50 -7.75 -12.00
CA GLU A 105 29.38 -6.30 -12.17
C GLU A 105 28.96 -5.89 -13.58
N ASP A 106 29.47 -6.55 -14.62
CA ASP A 106 29.09 -6.27 -16.01
C ASP A 106 27.66 -6.77 -16.30
N ALA A 107 27.29 -7.93 -15.77
CA ALA A 107 25.93 -8.44 -15.87
C ALA A 107 24.93 -7.54 -15.13
N LEU A 108 25.33 -6.99 -13.97
CA LEU A 108 24.56 -6.03 -13.19
C LEU A 108 24.39 -4.72 -13.96
N TYR A 109 25.47 -4.23 -14.57
CA TYR A 109 25.47 -3.06 -15.42
C TYR A 109 24.53 -3.23 -16.61
N VAL A 110 24.61 -4.35 -17.34
CA VAL A 110 23.72 -4.65 -18.47
C VAL A 110 22.26 -4.66 -18.04
N SER A 111 21.94 -5.31 -16.91
CA SER A 111 20.57 -5.32 -16.39
C SER A 111 20.08 -3.91 -16.04
N LEU A 112 20.90 -3.11 -15.34
CA LEU A 112 20.57 -1.73 -15.01
C LEU A 112 20.26 -0.91 -16.26
N VAL A 113 21.11 -1.00 -17.29
CA VAL A 113 20.97 -0.26 -18.55
C VAL A 113 19.70 -0.66 -19.30
N HIS A 114 19.33 -1.94 -19.32
CA HIS A 114 18.13 -2.40 -20.01
C HIS A 114 16.86 -2.09 -19.23
N ILE A 115 16.80 -2.39 -17.92
CA ILE A 115 15.60 -2.18 -17.11
C ILE A 115 15.28 -0.70 -16.93
N SER A 116 16.31 0.16 -16.89
CA SER A 116 16.13 1.62 -16.86
C SER A 116 15.82 2.20 -18.24
N THR A 117 15.71 1.36 -19.28
CA THR A 117 15.49 1.75 -20.69
C THR A 117 16.57 2.67 -21.27
N LEU A 118 17.78 2.67 -20.69
CA LEU A 118 18.86 3.56 -21.10
C LEU A 118 19.52 3.07 -22.41
N GLY A 119 19.75 1.76 -22.53
CA GLY A 119 20.19 1.12 -23.78
C GLY A 119 21.52 1.64 -24.34
N LEU A 120 22.55 1.80 -23.52
CA LEU A 120 23.87 2.32 -23.92
C LEU A 120 24.53 1.52 -25.06
N GLY A 121 24.30 0.20 -25.11
CA GLY A 121 24.73 -0.66 -26.22
C GLY A 121 26.23 -0.95 -26.29
N ASP A 122 26.98 -0.58 -25.25
CA ASP A 122 28.40 -0.86 -25.07
C ASP A 122 28.67 -2.33 -24.73
N ILE A 123 27.76 -2.97 -24.00
CA ILE A 123 27.67 -4.42 -23.84
C ILE A 123 26.28 -4.85 -24.31
N ALA A 124 26.21 -5.51 -25.47
CA ALA A 124 24.95 -5.84 -26.12
C ALA A 124 24.80 -7.37 -26.31
N PRO A 125 23.59 -7.94 -26.10
CA PRO A 125 23.38 -9.36 -26.33
C PRO A 125 23.51 -9.71 -27.81
N ALA A 126 24.31 -10.73 -28.12
CA ALA A 126 24.61 -11.19 -29.47
C ALA A 126 23.80 -12.43 -29.86
N ASP A 127 23.58 -13.33 -28.89
CA ASP A 127 22.80 -14.56 -29.08
C ASP A 127 21.33 -14.27 -29.39
N GLY A 128 20.77 -15.03 -30.33
CA GLY A 128 19.40 -14.81 -30.84
C GLY A 128 18.32 -14.80 -29.75
N TRP A 129 18.43 -15.68 -28.74
CA TRP A 129 17.46 -15.73 -27.64
C TRP A 129 17.63 -14.55 -26.67
N LEU A 130 18.85 -14.13 -26.37
CA LEU A 130 19.11 -12.95 -25.53
C LEU A 130 18.66 -11.65 -26.21
N ARG A 131 18.74 -11.57 -27.54
CA ARG A 131 18.24 -10.43 -28.32
C ARG A 131 16.72 -10.25 -28.25
N ILE A 132 15.99 -11.32 -27.96
CA ILE A 132 14.54 -11.26 -27.67
C ILE A 132 14.31 -10.97 -26.19
N LEU A 133 15.15 -11.55 -25.32
CA LEU A 133 14.99 -11.44 -23.88
C LEU A 133 15.32 -10.04 -23.32
N ALA A 134 16.36 -9.38 -23.81
CA ALA A 134 16.75 -8.04 -23.36
C ALA A 134 15.66 -6.97 -23.57
N PRO A 135 14.97 -6.92 -24.74
CA PRO A 135 13.78 -6.07 -24.88
C PRO A 135 12.65 -6.40 -23.89
N MET A 136 12.50 -7.66 -23.47
CA MET A 136 11.49 -8.02 -22.46
C MET A 136 11.83 -7.43 -21.10
N GLU A 137 13.11 -7.37 -20.73
CA GLU A 137 13.55 -6.67 -19.49
C GLU A 137 13.16 -5.19 -19.53
N ALA A 138 13.35 -4.50 -20.65
CA ALA A 138 12.94 -3.11 -20.81
C ALA A 138 11.42 -2.92 -20.66
N ILE A 139 10.61 -3.84 -21.22
CA ILE A 139 9.15 -3.84 -21.04
C ILE A 139 8.79 -4.03 -19.57
N VAL A 140 9.47 -4.93 -18.86
CA VAL A 140 9.26 -5.15 -17.42
C VAL A 140 9.61 -3.89 -16.62
N GLY A 141 10.73 -3.24 -16.91
CA GLY A 141 11.11 -1.97 -16.28
C GLY A 141 10.09 -0.86 -16.52
N PHE A 142 9.63 -0.71 -17.76
CA PHE A 142 8.58 0.25 -18.12
C PHE A 142 7.25 -0.05 -17.41
N ALA A 143 6.85 -1.32 -17.33
CA ALA A 143 5.67 -1.75 -16.62
C ALA A 143 5.78 -1.45 -15.12
N LEU A 144 6.94 -1.70 -14.49
CA LEU A 144 7.19 -1.42 -13.08
C LEU A 144 7.08 0.08 -12.77
N LEU A 145 7.65 0.93 -13.62
CA LEU A 145 7.54 2.39 -13.51
C LEU A 145 6.08 2.85 -13.66
N SER A 146 5.41 2.39 -14.72
CA SER A 146 4.01 2.74 -14.99
C SER A 146 3.09 2.34 -13.84
N ALA A 147 3.28 1.13 -13.31
CA ALA A 147 2.47 0.60 -12.22
C ALA A 147 2.76 1.34 -10.90
N THR A 148 4.00 1.76 -10.65
CA THR A 148 4.37 2.63 -9.52
C THR A 148 3.64 3.97 -9.58
N VAL A 149 3.60 4.60 -10.75
CA VAL A 149 2.89 5.88 -10.95
C VAL A 149 1.38 5.69 -10.74
N ALA A 150 0.79 4.64 -11.33
CA ALA A 150 -0.62 4.33 -11.16
C ALA A 150 -1.00 4.09 -9.69
N TRP A 151 -0.17 3.32 -8.97
CA TRP A 151 -0.36 3.05 -7.54
C TRP A 151 -0.30 4.33 -6.69
N THR A 152 0.70 5.16 -6.96
CA THR A 152 0.87 6.46 -6.31
C THR A 152 -0.36 7.34 -6.53
N LEU A 153 -0.86 7.44 -7.76
CA LEU A 153 -2.02 8.26 -8.09
C LEU A 153 -3.33 7.69 -7.52
N GLY A 154 -3.44 6.37 -7.34
CA GLY A 154 -4.62 5.71 -6.77
C GLY A 154 -4.74 5.84 -5.25
N ILE A 155 -3.62 5.81 -4.52
CA ILE A 155 -3.63 5.79 -3.05
C ILE A 155 -3.99 7.15 -2.44
N TYR A 156 -3.59 8.27 -3.06
CA TYR A 156 -3.85 9.61 -2.51
C TYR A 156 -5.34 9.98 -2.45
N PRO A 157 -6.17 9.73 -3.48
CA PRO A 157 -7.61 9.94 -3.40
C PRO A 157 -8.29 9.13 -2.29
N ALA A 158 -7.88 7.87 -2.08
CA ALA A 158 -8.39 7.04 -0.99
C ALA A 158 -8.06 7.64 0.39
N LEU A 159 -6.81 8.08 0.57
CA LEU A 159 -6.40 8.81 1.78
C LEU A 159 -7.18 10.11 1.97
N ALA A 160 -7.42 10.87 0.90
CA ALA A 160 -8.17 12.12 0.97
C ALA A 160 -9.61 11.89 1.45
N ARG A 161 -10.29 10.85 0.94
CA ARG A 161 -11.64 10.46 1.39
C ARG A 161 -11.66 10.01 2.85
N ARG A 162 -10.67 9.22 3.27
CA ARG A 162 -10.50 8.82 4.68
C ARG A 162 -10.37 10.02 5.62
N ARG A 163 -9.52 10.99 5.26
CA ARG A 163 -9.31 12.22 6.03
C ARG A 163 -10.55 13.11 6.05
N ALA A 164 -11.29 13.18 4.94
CA ALA A 164 -12.54 13.92 4.87
C ALA A 164 -13.61 13.33 5.82
N LEU A 165 -13.72 12.00 5.89
CA LEU A 165 -14.58 11.33 6.85
C LEU A 165 -14.15 11.62 8.30
N ALA A 166 -12.85 11.49 8.59
CA ALA A 166 -12.31 11.78 9.93
C ALA A 166 -12.59 13.22 10.37
N LEU A 167 -12.38 14.21 9.48
CA LEU A 167 -12.69 15.61 9.75
C LEU A 167 -14.19 15.82 9.98
N ARG A 168 -15.05 15.20 9.17
CA ARG A 168 -16.50 15.30 9.34
C ARG A 168 -16.94 14.74 10.70
N LEU A 169 -16.40 13.59 11.10
CA LEU A 169 -16.64 13.01 12.44
C LEU A 169 -16.10 13.90 13.55
N SER A 170 -14.91 14.47 13.40
CA SER A 170 -14.33 15.41 14.37
C SER A 170 -15.19 16.68 14.53
N HIS A 171 -15.76 17.18 13.43
CA HIS A 171 -16.69 18.31 13.50
C HIS A 171 -17.96 17.97 14.27
N LEU A 172 -18.54 16.79 14.03
CA LEU A 172 -19.73 16.31 14.74
C LEU A 172 -19.48 16.02 16.22
N ASP A 173 -18.31 15.46 16.54
CA ASP A 173 -17.90 15.24 17.92
C ASP A 173 -17.82 16.59 18.65
N ARG A 174 -17.16 17.60 18.06
CA ARG A 174 -17.00 18.92 18.68
C ARG A 174 -18.28 19.73 18.81
N THR A 175 -19.24 19.56 17.90
CA THR A 175 -20.53 20.26 18.02
C THR A 175 -21.44 19.62 19.05
N HIS A 176 -21.21 18.36 19.44
CA HIS A 176 -22.01 17.59 20.39
C HIS A 176 -23.53 17.78 20.16
N PRO A 177 -24.06 17.43 18.98
CA PRO A 177 -25.47 17.65 18.67
C PRO A 177 -26.36 16.96 19.71
N THR A 178 -27.39 17.67 20.16
CA THR A 178 -28.34 17.11 21.13
C THR A 178 -29.15 16.00 20.49
N THR A 179 -29.72 15.11 21.30
CA THR A 179 -30.55 14.01 20.78
C THR A 179 -31.74 14.54 19.97
N GLU A 180 -32.32 15.67 20.38
CA GLU A 180 -33.42 16.33 19.64
C GLU A 180 -32.97 16.85 18.27
N GLN A 181 -31.75 17.38 18.14
CA GLN A 181 -31.22 17.85 16.86
C GLN A 181 -30.91 16.69 15.90
N ILE A 182 -30.56 15.52 16.44
CA ILE A 182 -30.35 14.29 15.65
C ILE A 182 -31.70 13.68 15.26
N ASP A 183 -32.71 13.79 16.12
CA ASP A 183 -34.06 13.24 15.92
C ASP A 183 -34.93 14.10 14.97
N ALA A 184 -34.36 14.45 13.83
CA ALA A 184 -34.96 15.28 12.78
C ALA A 184 -34.47 14.84 11.39
N ASP A 185 -35.15 15.27 10.32
CA ASP A 185 -34.78 14.98 8.92
C ASP A 185 -33.31 15.31 8.61
N ALA A 186 -32.81 16.42 9.15
CA ALA A 186 -31.41 16.82 9.01
C ALA A 186 -30.44 15.80 9.64
N GLY A 187 -30.82 15.20 10.78
CA GLY A 187 -30.04 14.15 11.42
C GLY A 187 -30.02 12.87 10.62
N ALA A 188 -31.15 12.47 10.02
CA ALA A 188 -31.22 11.33 9.09
C ALA A 188 -30.26 11.53 7.90
N ALA A 189 -30.28 12.71 7.27
CA ALA A 189 -29.39 13.03 6.15
C ALA A 189 -27.90 13.04 6.54
N ILE A 190 -27.57 13.47 7.76
CA ILE A 190 -26.19 13.40 8.27
C ILE A 190 -25.75 11.94 8.43
N LEU A 191 -26.60 11.09 9.02
CA LEU A 191 -26.32 9.67 9.25
C LEU A 191 -26.16 8.90 7.93
N ASP A 192 -27.05 9.12 6.97
CA ASP A 192 -26.96 8.50 5.64
C ASP A 192 -25.68 8.94 4.91
N GLY A 193 -25.36 10.24 4.94
CA GLY A 193 -24.12 10.75 4.37
C GLY A 193 -22.85 10.21 5.05
N LEU A 194 -22.91 9.89 6.33
CA LEU A 194 -21.81 9.18 7.03
C LEU A 194 -21.75 7.72 6.61
N ALA A 195 -22.89 7.03 6.48
CA ALA A 195 -22.93 5.64 6.06
C ALA A 195 -22.31 5.48 4.67
N GLY A 196 -22.69 6.33 3.71
CA GLY A 196 -22.09 6.35 2.38
C GLY A 196 -20.58 6.59 2.41
N ALA A 197 -20.11 7.53 3.25
CA ALA A 197 -18.68 7.79 3.40
C ALA A 197 -17.91 6.61 4.03
N VAL A 198 -18.50 5.93 5.02
CA VAL A 198 -17.94 4.71 5.63
C VAL A 198 -17.88 3.58 4.60
N SER A 199 -18.91 3.39 3.79
CA SER A 199 -18.90 2.38 2.72
C SER A 199 -17.81 2.64 1.69
N VAL A 200 -17.62 3.90 1.27
CA VAL A 200 -16.53 4.26 0.35
C VAL A 200 -15.17 3.98 0.98
N VAL A 201 -14.97 4.33 2.25
CA VAL A 201 -13.71 4.03 2.96
C VAL A 201 -13.51 2.51 3.12
N SER A 202 -14.57 1.74 3.30
CA SER A 202 -14.51 0.27 3.36
C SER A 202 -14.00 -0.32 2.04
N VAL A 203 -14.53 0.16 0.91
CA VAL A 203 -14.03 -0.21 -0.43
C VAL A 203 -12.58 0.23 -0.62
N ASP A 204 -12.22 1.44 -0.16
CA ASP A 204 -10.85 1.94 -0.25
C ASP A 204 -9.87 1.06 0.54
N PHE A 205 -10.24 0.61 1.74
CA PHE A 205 -9.43 -0.35 2.49
C PHE A 205 -9.29 -1.67 1.75
N GLN A 206 -10.36 -2.17 1.10
CA GLN A 206 -10.31 -3.38 0.27
C GLN A 206 -9.33 -3.23 -0.91
N GLN A 207 -9.41 -2.12 -1.64
CA GLN A 207 -8.61 -1.86 -2.85
C GLN A 207 -7.16 -1.49 -2.55
N TYR A 208 -6.92 -0.69 -1.51
CA TYR A 208 -5.61 -0.16 -1.13
C TYR A 208 -5.29 -0.55 0.31
N ALA A 209 -4.98 -1.83 0.51
CA ALA A 209 -4.65 -2.37 1.84
C ALA A 209 -3.51 -1.61 2.51
N GLU A 210 -2.56 -1.15 1.69
CA GLU A 210 -1.36 -0.45 2.12
C GLU A 210 -1.69 0.91 2.74
N SER A 211 -2.87 1.49 2.42
CA SER A 211 -3.37 2.71 3.06
C SER A 211 -3.52 2.57 4.57
N TYR A 212 -3.68 1.34 5.08
CA TYR A 212 -3.66 1.06 6.53
C TYR A 212 -2.37 1.54 7.19
N TYR A 213 -1.21 1.35 6.54
CA TYR A 213 0.08 1.75 7.10
C TYR A 213 0.39 3.25 6.93
N PHE A 214 -0.48 4.00 6.26
CA PHE A 214 -0.34 5.46 6.17
C PHE A 214 -0.88 6.10 7.44
N HIS A 215 -0.04 6.85 8.14
CA HIS A 215 -0.46 7.63 9.29
C HIS A 215 -1.10 8.95 8.85
N ASP A 216 -2.25 9.27 9.42
CA ASP A 216 -2.82 10.61 9.34
C ASP A 216 -2.17 11.47 10.44
N GLY A 217 -1.33 12.42 10.03
CA GLY A 217 -0.40 13.12 10.92
C GLY A 217 -1.04 14.02 11.99
N ASP A 218 -2.31 14.38 11.87
CA ASP A 218 -3.06 15.18 12.87
C ASP A 218 -4.20 14.36 13.47
N ASP A 219 -4.39 14.49 14.79
CA ASP A 219 -5.41 13.84 15.61
C ASP A 219 -6.83 14.05 15.05
N ARG A 220 -7.08 15.19 14.40
CA ARG A 220 -8.37 15.52 13.77
C ARG A 220 -8.61 14.81 12.44
N THR A 221 -7.53 14.46 11.75
CA THR A 221 -7.58 13.76 10.46
C THR A 221 -7.47 12.24 10.61
N SER A 222 -7.22 11.76 11.83
CA SER A 222 -7.09 10.34 12.13
C SER A 222 -8.46 9.67 12.24
N LEU A 223 -8.83 8.91 11.21
CA LEU A 223 -10.06 8.12 11.24
C LEU A 223 -10.07 7.17 12.44
N ALA A 224 -8.92 6.58 12.78
CA ALA A 224 -8.80 5.64 13.88
C ALA A 224 -9.23 6.23 15.23
N ARG A 225 -9.02 7.53 15.45
CA ARG A 225 -9.49 8.22 16.65
C ARG A 225 -10.95 8.65 16.57
N GLN A 226 -11.40 9.06 15.39
CA GLN A 226 -12.74 9.64 15.21
C GLN A 226 -13.82 8.59 14.97
N ILE A 227 -13.48 7.36 14.58
CA ILE A 227 -14.46 6.32 14.22
C ILE A 227 -15.37 5.92 15.38
N THR A 228 -14.89 5.99 16.63
CA THR A 228 -15.70 5.74 17.83
C THR A 228 -16.85 6.75 17.95
N CYS A 229 -16.67 7.99 17.47
CA CYS A 229 -17.77 8.97 17.40
C CYS A 229 -18.90 8.47 16.49
N ALA A 230 -18.59 7.81 15.36
CA ALA A 230 -19.59 7.28 14.45
C ALA A 230 -20.40 6.16 15.10
N VAL A 231 -19.74 5.26 15.83
CA VAL A 231 -20.40 4.17 16.59
C VAL A 231 -21.36 4.75 17.63
N ASN A 232 -20.90 5.71 18.43
CA ASN A 232 -21.71 6.33 19.47
C ASN A 232 -22.90 7.12 18.88
N LEU A 233 -22.70 7.76 17.72
CA LEU A 233 -23.76 8.48 17.02
C LEU A 233 -24.84 7.51 16.49
N ALA A 234 -24.44 6.39 15.89
CA ALA A 234 -25.35 5.35 15.44
C ALA A 234 -26.15 4.74 16.62
N ASP A 235 -25.49 4.44 17.75
CA ASP A 235 -26.14 3.92 18.96
C ASP A 235 -27.20 4.89 19.51
N ARG A 236 -26.87 6.19 19.59
CA ARG A 236 -27.81 7.22 20.05
C ARG A 236 -29.00 7.37 19.11
N ALA A 237 -28.76 7.36 17.80
CA ALA A 237 -29.79 7.54 16.79
C ALA A 237 -30.70 6.30 16.62
N ALA A 238 -30.27 5.11 17.05
CA ALA A 238 -31.10 3.91 17.04
C ALA A 238 -32.35 4.03 17.95
N GLY A 239 -32.26 4.85 19.01
CA GLY A 239 -33.37 5.16 19.93
C GLY A 239 -34.20 6.39 19.55
N ALA A 240 -33.95 7.00 18.40
CA ALA A 240 -34.66 8.19 17.93
C ALA A 240 -36.15 7.91 17.66
N ARG A 241 -37.03 8.90 17.79
CA ARG A 241 -38.46 8.77 17.52
C ARG A 241 -38.75 8.80 16.02
N HIS A 242 -37.94 9.55 15.26
CA HIS A 242 -38.09 9.72 13.83
C HIS A 242 -37.73 8.43 13.08
N PRO A 243 -38.62 7.89 12.24
CA PRO A 243 -38.38 6.61 11.56
C PRO A 243 -37.17 6.68 10.63
N ASP A 244 -36.97 7.79 9.92
CA ASP A 244 -35.86 7.95 8.97
C ASP A 244 -34.49 8.03 9.66
N VAL A 245 -34.45 8.59 10.88
CA VAL A 245 -33.24 8.63 11.70
C VAL A 245 -32.87 7.22 12.14
N ARG A 246 -33.85 6.42 12.57
CA ARG A 246 -33.63 5.02 12.94
C ARG A 246 -33.16 4.18 11.76
N LEU A 247 -33.74 4.37 10.58
CA LEU A 247 -33.32 3.66 9.36
C LEU A 247 -31.87 4.05 9.00
N SER A 248 -31.57 5.35 8.94
CA SER A 248 -30.23 5.84 8.60
C SER A 248 -29.17 5.40 9.62
N ALA A 249 -29.54 5.35 10.91
CA ALA A 249 -28.68 4.82 11.97
C ALA A 249 -28.39 3.33 11.78
N ALA A 250 -29.39 2.53 11.38
CA ALA A 250 -29.19 1.11 11.09
C ALA A 250 -28.27 0.90 9.87
N VAL A 251 -28.41 1.70 8.82
CA VAL A 251 -27.52 1.67 7.64
C VAL A 251 -26.10 2.06 8.01
N LEU A 252 -25.92 3.13 8.80
CA LEU A 252 -24.60 3.52 9.31
C LEU A 252 -23.98 2.41 10.17
N ARG A 253 -24.78 1.75 11.02
CA ARG A 253 -24.30 0.63 11.85
C ARG A 253 -23.81 -0.52 10.99
N ALA A 254 -24.58 -0.94 9.99
CA ALA A 254 -24.18 -2.00 9.06
C ALA A 254 -22.88 -1.64 8.32
N ALA A 255 -22.74 -0.40 7.84
CA ALA A 255 -21.52 0.06 7.18
C ALA A 255 -20.30 0.06 8.12
N LEU A 256 -20.49 0.40 9.40
CA LEU A 256 -19.44 0.32 10.42
C LEU A 256 -19.06 -1.12 10.73
N ASP A 257 -20.03 -2.04 10.80
CA ASP A 257 -19.78 -3.46 11.02
C ASP A 257 -18.99 -4.07 9.84
N ASP A 258 -19.32 -3.70 8.60
CA ASP A 258 -18.55 -4.10 7.40
C ASP A 258 -17.11 -3.56 7.44
N LEU A 259 -16.94 -2.29 7.80
CA LEU A 259 -15.60 -1.71 7.95
C LEU A 259 -14.79 -2.44 9.04
N ALA A 260 -15.41 -2.72 10.18
CA ALA A 260 -14.76 -3.45 11.26
C ALA A 260 -14.36 -4.86 10.82
N ALA A 261 -15.23 -5.60 10.12
CA ALA A 261 -14.91 -6.91 9.59
C ALA A 261 -13.69 -6.86 8.65
N ILE A 262 -13.64 -5.88 7.74
CA ILE A 262 -12.50 -5.70 6.83
C ILE A 262 -11.20 -5.39 7.59
N LEU A 263 -11.26 -4.55 8.62
CA LEU A 263 -10.09 -4.21 9.44
C LEU A 263 -9.61 -5.40 10.25
N ASP A 264 -10.53 -6.17 10.82
CA ASP A 264 -10.22 -7.33 11.65
C ASP A 264 -9.65 -8.49 10.85
N GLU A 265 -10.32 -8.88 9.76
CA GLU A 265 -9.91 -9.99 8.91
C GLU A 265 -8.52 -9.79 8.27
N ARG A 266 -8.10 -8.53 8.07
CA ARG A 266 -6.92 -8.24 7.25
C ARG A 266 -5.71 -7.75 8.03
N PHE A 267 -5.93 -7.13 9.19
CA PHE A 267 -4.87 -6.44 9.93
C PHE A 267 -4.85 -6.79 11.40
N LEU A 268 -5.99 -6.72 12.10
CA LEU A 268 -6.01 -6.73 13.57
C LEU A 268 -6.21 -8.14 14.16
N HIS A 269 -6.98 -9.01 13.51
CA HIS A 269 -7.24 -10.39 13.93
C HIS A 269 -7.66 -10.54 15.42
N THR A 270 -8.45 -9.59 15.92
CA THR A 270 -9.00 -9.58 17.27
C THR A 270 -10.16 -10.55 17.44
N HIS A 271 -10.92 -10.83 16.37
CA HIS A 271 -12.16 -11.63 16.38
C HIS A 271 -13.22 -11.10 17.35
N GLY A 272 -13.20 -9.78 17.60
CA GLY A 272 -14.08 -9.08 18.52
C GLY A 272 -15.27 -8.40 17.84
N SER A 273 -16.05 -7.69 18.64
CA SER A 273 -17.12 -6.79 18.17
C SER A 273 -16.55 -5.58 17.42
N ALA A 274 -17.37 -4.89 16.62
CA ALA A 274 -16.94 -3.70 15.88
C ALA A 274 -16.30 -2.63 16.79
N ARG A 275 -16.80 -2.45 18.02
CA ARG A 275 -16.22 -1.52 18.99
C ARG A 275 -14.80 -1.95 19.43
N GLU A 276 -14.60 -3.23 19.72
CA GLU A 276 -13.29 -3.78 20.10
C GLU A 276 -12.29 -3.66 18.94
N VAL A 277 -12.73 -3.94 17.71
CA VAL A 277 -11.91 -3.77 16.50
C VAL A 277 -11.50 -2.30 16.33
N PHE A 278 -12.43 -1.36 16.47
CA PHE A 278 -12.12 0.07 16.35
C PHE A 278 -11.23 0.59 17.48
N GLU A 279 -11.36 0.06 18.70
CA GLU A 279 -10.43 0.36 19.80
C GLU A 279 -9.02 -0.17 19.51
N ALA A 280 -8.90 -1.40 18.99
CA ALA A 280 -7.62 -1.96 18.55
C ALA A 280 -7.02 -1.14 17.39
N PHE A 281 -7.85 -0.74 16.43
CA PHE A 281 -7.45 0.14 15.32
C PHE A 281 -6.93 1.49 15.83
N SER A 282 -7.65 2.11 16.77
CA SER A 282 -7.26 3.34 17.46
C SER A 282 -5.94 3.15 18.21
N HIS A 283 -5.75 2.05 18.93
CA HIS A 283 -4.50 1.81 19.67
C HIS A 283 -3.29 1.59 18.74
N ASP A 284 -3.47 0.85 17.64
CA ASP A 284 -2.41 0.60 16.65
C ASP A 284 -1.97 1.92 15.97
N HIS A 285 -2.93 2.80 15.67
CA HIS A 285 -2.71 4.10 15.07
C HIS A 285 -2.49 5.24 16.08
N GLY A 286 -2.71 5.00 17.37
CA GLY A 286 -2.94 6.05 18.37
C GLY A 286 -1.85 6.24 19.39
N ARG A 287 -0.67 5.61 19.24
CA ARG A 287 0.49 5.84 20.13
C ARG A 287 1.16 7.21 19.90
N HIS A 288 0.38 8.25 20.13
CA HIS A 288 0.72 9.66 20.32
C HIS A 288 0.09 10.17 21.63
N THR A 289 0.05 9.36 22.70
CA THR A 289 -0.14 9.88 24.06
C THR A 289 1.21 10.32 24.62
N GLY A 290 1.64 11.51 24.18
CA GLY A 290 2.52 12.34 25.00
C GLY A 290 1.64 12.95 26.09
N ALA A 291 1.83 12.46 27.32
CA ALA A 291 1.26 13.02 28.53
C ALA A 291 1.48 14.54 28.57
N GLY A 292 0.44 15.26 28.97
CA GLY A 292 0.61 16.63 29.42
C GLY A 292 1.59 16.67 30.58
N THR A 293 2.66 17.45 30.40
CA THR A 293 3.35 18.23 31.43
C THR A 293 3.84 19.49 30.77
#